data_AF-A0A969PKM3-F1
#
_entry.id   AF-A0A969PKM3-F1
#
_cell.length_a   1.000
_cell.length_b   1.000
_cell.length_c   1.000
_cell.angle_alpha   90.00
_cell.angle_beta   90.00
_cell.angle_gamma   90.00
#
_symmetry.space_group_name_H-M   'P 1'
#
loop_
_entity.id
_entity.type
_entity.pdbx_description
1 polymer ?
#
loop_
_entity_poly.entity_id
_entity_poly.type
_entity_poly.pdbx_seq_one_letter_code
_entity_poly.pdbx_strand_id
1 'polypeptide(L)'
;MPSSFSKKCFNCASLDFESAKQQSCWAGQTCHSKRTYYRKRAELNAKRRQAYREQKQEIPVMKLTVPVETMPVAFLHLVKQSTRTDSPLVEIGATVWQDGKKIAEFEPVSCLGWNAHKVRNYTEQMLTKLHQQFGIGKFSQKVQEVKISR
;
A
#
# COMPACT_ATOMS: atom_id res chain seq x y z
N MET A 1 -32.41 -16.22 12.65
CA MET A 1 -32.34 -16.37 11.17
C MET A 1 -33.31 -15.40 10.50
N PRO A 2 -32.91 -14.64 9.46
CA PRO A 2 -33.85 -13.82 8.70
C PRO A 2 -34.88 -14.74 8.03
N SER A 3 -36.18 -14.47 8.20
CA SER A 3 -37.21 -15.25 7.50
C SER A 3 -37.10 -14.99 5.99
N SER A 4 -37.24 -16.06 5.19
CA SER A 4 -37.15 -15.97 3.74
C SER A 4 -38.23 -15.02 3.19
N PHE A 5 -37.84 -14.23 2.18
CA PHE A 5 -38.76 -13.30 1.52
C PHE A 5 -39.80 -14.07 0.72
N SER A 6 -41.06 -14.00 1.13
CA SER A 6 -42.17 -14.62 0.40
C SER A 6 -42.77 -13.63 -0.58
N LYS A 7 -42.57 -13.87 -1.88
CA LYS A 7 -43.20 -13.10 -2.97
C LYS A 7 -44.74 -13.13 -2.88
N LYS A 8 -45.30 -14.28 -2.47
CA LYS A 8 -46.76 -14.45 -2.30
C LYS A 8 -47.32 -13.50 -1.24
N CYS A 9 -46.68 -13.43 -0.06
CA CYS A 9 -47.13 -12.53 1.00
C CYS A 9 -46.86 -11.05 0.68
N PHE A 10 -45.78 -10.76 -0.05
CA PHE A 10 -45.47 -9.39 -0.49
C PHE A 10 -46.55 -8.86 -1.45
N ASN A 11 -46.94 -9.64 -2.45
CA ASN A 11 -48.00 -9.25 -3.39
C ASN A 11 -49.34 -9.05 -2.68
N CYS A 12 -49.68 -9.94 -1.74
CA CYS A 12 -50.86 -9.82 -0.88
C CYS A 12 -50.87 -8.53 -0.04
N ALA A 13 -49.69 -8.12 0.43
CA ALA A 13 -49.56 -6.98 1.33
C ALA A 13 -49.79 -5.63 0.63
N SER A 14 -49.57 -5.59 -0.69
CA SER A 14 -49.78 -4.41 -1.54
C SER A 14 -51.24 -4.18 -1.92
N LEU A 15 -52.08 -5.21 -1.85
CA LEU A 15 -53.53 -5.12 -2.12
C LEU A 15 -54.27 -4.58 -0.91
N ASP A 16 -55.45 -3.99 -1.12
CA ASP A 16 -56.38 -3.63 -0.05
C ASP A 16 -56.98 -4.85 0.64
N PHE A 17 -57.56 -4.65 1.83
CA PHE A 17 -57.96 -5.75 2.71
C PHE A 17 -59.00 -6.69 2.06
N GLU A 18 -60.05 -6.13 1.46
CA GLU A 18 -61.11 -6.89 0.78
C GLU A 18 -60.56 -7.67 -0.42
N SER A 19 -59.74 -7.00 -1.24
CA SER A 19 -59.11 -7.62 -2.41
C SER A 19 -58.10 -8.71 -2.02
N ALA A 20 -57.38 -8.54 -0.91
CA ALA A 20 -56.44 -9.54 -0.43
C ALA A 20 -57.14 -10.79 0.12
N LYS A 21 -58.31 -10.63 0.77
CA LYS A 21 -59.09 -11.74 1.37
C LYS A 21 -59.52 -12.80 0.36
N GLN A 22 -59.75 -12.39 -0.89
CA GLN A 22 -60.15 -13.27 -1.99
C GLN A 22 -58.97 -13.98 -2.66
N GLN A 23 -57.73 -13.64 -2.31
CA GLN A 23 -56.54 -14.18 -2.95
C GLN A 23 -56.03 -15.44 -2.24
N SER A 24 -55.39 -16.33 -3.01
CA SER A 24 -54.74 -17.54 -2.50
C SER A 24 -53.60 -17.27 -1.50
N CYS A 25 -53.10 -16.03 -1.44
CA CYS A 25 -52.13 -15.60 -0.45
C CYS A 25 -52.73 -15.37 0.96
N TRP A 26 -54.05 -15.28 1.08
CA TRP A 26 -54.77 -15.09 2.33
C TRP A 26 -55.25 -16.41 2.95
N ALA A 27 -55.42 -17.44 2.11
CA ALA A 27 -55.73 -18.80 2.54
C ALA A 27 -54.56 -19.35 3.39
N GLY A 28 -54.72 -19.35 4.72
CA GLY A 28 -53.73 -19.85 5.68
C GLY A 28 -53.03 -18.84 6.59
N GLN A 29 -53.63 -17.64 6.85
CA GLN A 29 -53.37 -16.65 7.94
C GLN A 29 -51.92 -16.10 8.11
N THR A 30 -50.92 -16.76 7.56
CA THR A 30 -49.49 -16.51 7.80
C THR A 30 -49.03 -15.25 7.08
N CYS A 31 -49.64 -14.94 5.93
CA CYS A 31 -49.38 -13.68 5.22
C CYS A 31 -50.17 -12.50 5.84
N HIS A 32 -51.32 -12.75 6.48
CA HIS A 32 -52.10 -11.70 7.14
C HIS A 32 -51.30 -11.04 8.26
N SER A 33 -50.70 -11.83 9.17
CA SER A 33 -49.86 -11.32 10.27
C SER A 33 -48.61 -10.58 9.78
N LYS A 34 -48.11 -10.92 8.59
CA LYS A 34 -46.90 -10.32 7.99
C LYS A 34 -47.19 -9.11 7.09
N ARG A 35 -48.46 -8.77 6.83
CA ARG A 35 -48.86 -7.70 5.89
C ARG A 35 -48.28 -6.34 6.29
N THR A 36 -48.39 -5.97 7.57
CA THR A 36 -47.83 -4.72 8.10
C THR A 36 -46.31 -4.65 7.92
N TYR A 37 -45.62 -5.77 8.19
CA TYR A 37 -44.18 -5.87 8.00
C TYR A 37 -43.78 -5.69 6.53
N TYR A 38 -44.46 -6.35 5.60
CA TYR A 38 -44.17 -6.23 4.16
C TYR A 38 -44.44 -4.82 3.63
N ARG A 39 -45.52 -4.14 4.08
CA ARG A 39 -45.79 -2.73 3.72
C ARG A 39 -44.70 -1.79 4.21
N LYS A 40 -44.22 -1.97 5.44
CA LYS A 40 -43.15 -1.14 6.05
C LYS A 40 -41.74 -1.60 5.70
N ARG A 41 -41.56 -2.68 4.94
CA ARG A 41 -40.26 -3.30 4.67
C ARG A 41 -39.28 -2.33 3.99
N ALA A 42 -39.77 -1.54 3.03
CA ALA A 42 -38.95 -0.54 2.33
C ALA A 42 -38.41 0.51 3.30
N GLU A 43 -39.29 1.08 4.14
CA GLU A 43 -38.94 2.05 5.18
C GLU A 43 -37.97 1.46 6.21
N LEU A 44 -38.25 0.26 6.71
CA LEU A 44 -37.39 -0.44 7.68
C LEU A 44 -36.00 -0.72 7.11
N ASN A 45 -35.92 -1.11 5.83
CA ASN A 45 -34.64 -1.32 5.17
C ASN A 45 -33.88 -0.01 4.94
N ALA A 46 -34.59 1.07 4.60
CA ALA A 46 -33.99 2.40 4.47
C ALA A 46 -33.40 2.88 5.81
N LYS A 47 -34.15 2.74 6.91
CA LYS A 47 -33.67 3.03 8.27
C LYS A 47 -32.44 2.21 8.65
N ARG A 48 -32.43 0.89 8.38
CA ARG A 48 -31.23 0.05 8.62
C ARG A 48 -30.03 0.47 7.79
N ARG A 49 -30.23 0.85 6.52
CA ARG A 49 -29.14 1.34 5.66
C ARG A 49 -28.58 2.67 6.14
N GLN A 50 -29.42 3.58 6.65
CA GLN A 50 -28.99 4.84 7.25
C GLN A 50 -28.16 4.59 8.51
N ALA A 51 -28.67 3.77 9.45
CA ALA A 51 -27.93 3.41 10.67
C ALA A 51 -26.56 2.77 10.38
N TYR A 52 -26.45 1.93 9.34
CA TYR A 52 -25.18 1.33 8.95
C TYR A 52 -24.20 2.37 8.35
N ARG A 53 -24.71 3.37 7.62
CA ARG A 53 -23.88 4.46 7.08
C ARG A 53 -23.37 5.38 8.19
N GLU A 54 -24.20 5.64 9.19
CA GLU A 54 -23.83 6.42 10.38
C GLU A 54 -22.79 5.68 11.24
N GLN A 55 -22.93 4.36 11.42
CA GLN A 55 -21.92 3.54 12.10
C GLN A 55 -20.61 3.42 11.34
N LYS A 56 -20.65 3.46 9.99
CA LYS A 56 -19.46 3.37 9.15
C LYS A 56 -18.79 4.73 8.90
N GLN A 57 -19.07 5.75 9.71
CA GLN A 57 -18.26 6.96 9.68
C GLN A 57 -16.81 6.56 10.00
N GLU A 58 -15.95 6.68 8.99
CA GLU A 58 -14.53 6.40 9.11
C GLU A 58 -13.96 7.45 10.08
N ILE A 59 -13.39 6.96 11.19
CA ILE A 59 -12.72 7.83 12.16
C ILE A 59 -11.56 8.50 11.40
N PRO A 60 -11.52 9.84 11.32
CA PRO A 60 -10.44 10.51 10.61
C PRO A 60 -9.11 10.20 11.31
N VAL A 61 -8.26 9.46 10.60
CA VAL A 61 -6.92 9.12 11.09
C VAL A 61 -6.08 10.39 11.06
N MET A 62 -5.76 10.91 12.23
CA MET A 62 -4.86 12.05 12.37
C MET A 62 -3.44 11.62 11.99
N LYS A 63 -2.91 12.17 10.89
CA LYS A 63 -1.52 11.96 10.49
C LYS A 63 -0.62 12.86 11.34
N LEU A 64 0.16 12.25 12.22
CA LEU A 64 1.19 12.91 12.99
C LEU A 64 2.50 12.86 12.20
N THR A 65 3.14 14.01 12.00
CA THR A 65 4.45 14.10 11.36
C THR A 65 5.44 14.70 12.36
N VAL A 66 6.58 14.06 12.55
CA VAL A 66 7.70 14.59 13.33
C VAL A 66 8.71 15.16 12.35
N PRO A 67 9.16 16.42 12.51
CA PRO A 67 10.25 16.95 11.69
C PRO A 67 11.53 16.17 12.03
N VAL A 68 12.05 15.43 11.05
CA VAL A 68 13.33 14.73 11.17
C VAL A 68 14.34 15.53 10.36
N GLU A 69 15.31 16.13 11.03
CA GLU A 69 16.49 16.67 10.34
C GLU A 69 17.26 15.50 9.75
N THR A 70 17.32 15.39 8.42
CA THR A 70 18.06 14.32 7.77
C THR A 70 19.50 14.77 7.51
N MET A 71 20.44 13.96 7.99
CA MET A 71 21.85 14.11 7.64
C MET A 71 22.10 13.49 6.26
N PRO A 72 23.00 14.05 5.45
CA PRO A 72 23.36 13.47 4.17
C PRO A 72 24.00 12.09 4.37
N VAL A 73 23.59 11.12 3.55
CA VAL A 73 24.07 9.73 3.59
C VAL A 73 24.65 9.32 2.26
N ALA A 74 25.76 8.59 2.27
CA ALA A 74 26.40 8.09 1.06
C ALA A 74 26.20 6.58 0.88
N PHE A 75 25.92 6.16 -0.35
CA PHE A 75 25.82 4.77 -0.79
C PHE A 75 26.95 4.46 -1.75
N LEU A 76 27.65 3.34 -1.51
CA LEU A 76 28.71 2.86 -2.40
C LEU A 76 28.12 1.87 -3.39
N HIS A 77 28.33 2.11 -4.68
CA HIS A 77 27.87 1.25 -5.78
C HIS A 77 29.03 0.39 -6.28
N LEU A 78 28.83 -0.92 -6.27
CA LEU A 78 29.80 -1.91 -6.74
C LEU A 78 29.15 -2.75 -7.84
N VAL A 79 29.57 -2.55 -9.08
CA VAL A 79 29.04 -3.29 -10.22
C VAL A 79 29.94 -4.49 -10.50
N LYS A 80 29.38 -5.70 -10.39
CA LYS A 80 30.05 -6.95 -10.76
C LYS A 80 29.59 -7.43 -12.14
N GLN A 81 30.44 -8.22 -12.79
CA GLN A 81 30.10 -8.82 -14.09
C GLN A 81 28.95 -9.85 -13.98
N SER A 82 28.79 -10.51 -12.83
CA SER A 82 27.77 -11.53 -12.58
C SER A 82 27.44 -11.63 -11.09
N THR A 83 26.37 -12.35 -10.75
CA THR A 83 25.93 -12.62 -9.36
C THR A 83 26.86 -13.57 -8.59
N ARG A 84 27.85 -14.18 -9.25
CA ARG A 84 28.77 -15.12 -8.60
C ARG A 84 29.65 -14.38 -7.59
N THR A 85 29.95 -15.02 -6.48
CA THR A 85 30.81 -14.47 -5.41
C THR A 85 32.15 -13.97 -5.96
N ASP A 86 32.76 -14.78 -6.82
CA ASP A 86 34.10 -14.58 -7.39
C ASP A 86 34.08 -13.73 -8.67
N SER A 87 32.91 -13.14 -9.00
CA SER A 87 32.79 -12.30 -10.19
C SER A 87 33.61 -11.03 -10.05
N PRO A 88 34.38 -10.64 -11.09
CA PRO A 88 35.22 -9.46 -11.04
C PRO A 88 34.37 -8.20 -10.84
N LEU A 89 34.92 -7.26 -10.06
CA LEU A 89 34.40 -5.91 -9.96
C LEU A 89 34.70 -5.19 -11.27
N VAL A 90 33.65 -4.70 -11.92
CA VAL A 90 33.74 -4.03 -13.22
C VAL A 90 33.75 -2.53 -13.04
N GLU A 91 32.88 -1.98 -12.17
CA GLU A 91 32.78 -0.53 -11.93
C GLU A 91 32.56 -0.24 -10.45
N ILE A 92 32.99 0.95 -10.02
CA ILE A 92 32.77 1.50 -8.68
C ILE A 92 32.29 2.94 -8.79
N GLY A 93 31.28 3.30 -8.01
CA GLY A 93 30.74 4.66 -7.91
C GLY A 93 30.10 4.91 -6.55
N ALA A 94 29.56 6.09 -6.32
CA ALA A 94 28.85 6.40 -5.08
C ALA A 94 27.82 7.49 -5.27
N THR A 95 26.75 7.49 -4.47
CA THR A 95 25.72 8.55 -4.48
C THR A 95 25.47 9.07 -3.07
N VAL A 96 25.17 10.37 -2.96
CA VAL A 96 24.84 11.02 -1.69
C VAL A 96 23.38 11.47 -1.73
N TRP A 97 22.64 11.17 -0.66
CA TRP A 97 21.23 11.45 -0.54
C TRP A 97 20.92 12.22 0.75
N GLN A 98 19.98 13.15 0.67
CA GLN A 98 19.44 13.87 1.80
C GLN A 98 17.96 14.16 1.53
N ASP A 99 17.09 13.98 2.52
CA ASP A 99 15.63 14.13 2.39
C ASP A 99 15.01 13.39 1.18
N GLY A 100 15.53 12.19 0.88
CA GLY A 100 15.06 11.39 -0.27
C GLY A 100 15.45 11.95 -1.64
N LYS A 101 16.35 12.95 -1.70
CA LYS A 101 16.88 13.51 -2.95
C LYS A 101 18.36 13.19 -3.09
N LYS A 102 18.78 12.84 -4.30
CA LYS A 102 20.20 12.70 -4.65
C LYS A 102 20.82 14.10 -4.76
N ILE A 103 21.83 14.38 -3.93
CA ILE A 103 22.49 15.70 -3.87
C ILE A 103 23.91 15.69 -4.45
N ALA A 104 24.55 14.52 -4.54
CA ALA A 104 25.86 14.36 -5.18
C ALA A 104 26.08 12.93 -5.69
N GLU A 105 27.04 12.77 -6.59
CA GLU A 105 27.41 11.49 -7.19
C GLU A 105 28.89 11.47 -7.57
N PHE A 106 29.52 10.32 -7.37
CA PHE A 106 30.77 9.97 -8.01
C PHE A 106 30.43 9.14 -9.24
N GLU A 107 30.82 9.64 -10.42
CA GLU A 107 30.63 8.93 -11.67
C GLU A 107 31.26 7.52 -11.59
N PRO A 108 30.56 6.47 -12.05
CA PRO A 108 31.10 5.13 -12.06
C PRO A 108 32.39 5.03 -12.86
N VAL A 109 33.45 4.50 -12.24
CA VAL A 109 34.76 4.29 -12.87
C VAL A 109 35.00 2.80 -13.07
N SER A 110 35.48 2.43 -14.26
CA SER A 110 35.88 1.06 -14.57
C SER A 110 37.05 0.61 -13.70
N CYS A 111 36.85 -0.52 -13.03
CA CYS A 111 37.82 -1.22 -12.19
C CYS A 111 38.63 -2.28 -12.95
N LEU A 112 38.52 -2.34 -14.29
CA LEU A 112 39.26 -3.33 -15.08
C LEU A 112 40.78 -3.19 -14.82
N GLY A 113 41.42 -4.29 -14.42
CA GLY A 113 42.85 -4.32 -14.08
C GLY A 113 43.21 -3.74 -12.71
N TRP A 114 42.23 -3.35 -11.88
CA TRP A 114 42.50 -2.92 -10.52
C TRP A 114 42.64 -4.13 -9.58
N ASN A 115 43.64 -4.08 -8.71
CA ASN A 115 43.74 -5.02 -7.59
C ASN A 115 42.94 -4.49 -6.37
N ALA A 116 42.80 -5.34 -5.35
CA ALA A 116 42.06 -4.99 -4.14
C ALA A 116 42.60 -3.72 -3.44
N HIS A 117 43.91 -3.50 -3.49
CA HIS A 117 44.56 -2.32 -2.91
C HIS A 117 44.13 -1.03 -3.65
N LYS A 118 44.12 -1.03 -4.98
CA LYS A 118 43.69 0.14 -5.76
C LYS A 118 42.21 0.45 -5.55
N VAL A 119 41.35 -0.57 -5.47
CA VAL A 119 39.91 -0.41 -5.14
C VAL A 119 39.75 0.21 -3.75
N ARG A 120 40.49 -0.30 -2.76
CA ARG A 120 40.46 0.24 -1.39
C ARG A 120 40.90 1.70 -1.36
N ASN A 121 42.04 2.03 -1.96
CA ASN A 121 42.58 3.39 -1.97
C ASN A 121 41.61 4.37 -2.66
N TYR A 122 40.97 3.96 -3.75
CA TYR A 122 39.96 4.79 -4.41
C TYR A 122 38.74 5.00 -3.52
N THR A 123 38.31 3.96 -2.81
CA THR A 123 37.20 4.04 -1.84
C THR A 123 37.52 4.98 -0.69
N GLU A 124 38.75 4.94 -0.17
CA GLU A 124 39.22 5.86 0.87
C GLU A 124 39.29 7.30 0.37
N GLN A 125 39.73 7.53 -0.87
CA GLN A 125 39.71 8.87 -1.49
C GLN A 125 38.29 9.43 -1.63
N MET A 126 37.32 8.58 -2.00
CA MET A 126 35.90 8.99 -2.02
C MET A 126 35.43 9.39 -0.62
N LEU A 127 35.74 8.61 0.42
CA LEU A 127 35.39 8.95 1.80
C LEU A 127 36.04 10.26 2.26
N THR A 128 37.30 10.51 1.91
CA THR A 128 37.96 11.78 2.24
C THR A 128 37.23 12.97 1.61
N LYS A 129 36.83 12.88 0.35
CA LYS A 129 36.05 13.93 -0.32
C LYS A 129 34.66 14.10 0.29
N LEU A 130 33.99 12.98 0.59
CA LEU A 130 32.67 12.98 1.24
C LEU A 130 32.71 13.59 2.65
N HIS A 131 33.77 13.31 3.40
CA HIS A 131 33.99 13.90 4.72
C HIS A 131 34.21 15.41 4.60
N GLN A 132 35.01 15.86 3.65
CA GLN A 132 35.28 17.29 3.44
C GLN A 132 34.02 18.07 3.01
N GLN A 133 33.16 17.49 2.17
CA GLN A 133 31.99 18.20 1.63
C GLN A 133 30.73 18.04 2.48
N PHE A 134 30.53 16.88 3.11
CA PHE A 134 29.27 16.51 3.76
C PHE A 134 29.44 16.00 5.20
N GLY A 135 30.66 15.93 5.73
CA GLY A 135 30.94 15.35 7.05
C GLY A 135 30.73 13.83 7.11
N ILE A 136 30.63 13.15 5.96
CA ILE A 136 30.36 11.71 5.88
C ILE A 136 31.67 10.93 6.03
N GLY A 137 31.85 10.24 7.16
CA GLY A 137 33.03 9.40 7.42
C GLY A 137 32.90 7.94 6.98
N LYS A 138 31.68 7.48 6.62
CA LYS A 138 31.42 6.09 6.20
C LYS A 138 30.25 6.00 5.24
N PHE A 139 30.28 5.00 4.36
CA PHE A 139 29.11 4.64 3.55
C PHE A 139 28.06 3.96 4.42
N SER A 140 26.80 4.34 4.25
CA SER A 140 25.66 3.74 4.96
C SER A 140 25.45 2.29 4.51
N GLN A 141 25.53 2.07 3.19
CA GLN A 141 25.34 0.76 2.59
C GLN A 141 26.21 0.61 1.34
N LYS A 142 26.57 -0.65 1.06
CA LYS A 142 27.15 -1.10 -0.21
C LYS A 142 26.02 -1.70 -1.06
N VAL A 143 25.75 -1.09 -2.20
CA VAL A 143 24.81 -1.58 -3.19
C VAL A 143 25.61 -2.39 -4.20
N GLN A 144 25.29 -3.68 -4.31
CA GLN A 144 25.91 -4.55 -5.31
C GLN A 144 24.97 -4.68 -6.50
N GLU A 145 25.45 -4.25 -7.65
CA GLU A 145 24.71 -4.32 -8.91
C GLU A 145 25.39 -5.33 -9.84
N VAL A 146 24.59 -5.94 -10.71
CA VAL A 146 25.08 -6.90 -11.70
C VAL A 146 24.91 -6.28 -13.07
N LYS A 147 25.97 -6.25 -13.86
CA LYS A 147 25.91 -5.79 -15.25
C LYS A 147 25.09 -6.79 -16.06
N ILE A 148 23.81 -6.49 -16.30
CA ILE A 148 22.95 -7.29 -17.16
C ILE A 148 23.38 -7.01 -18.60
N SER A 149 24.22 -7.88 -19.17
CA SER A 149 24.43 -7.88 -20.61
C SER A 149 23.14 -8.33 -21.28
N ARG A 150 22.48 -7.44 -22.03
CA ARG A 150 21.46 -7.82 -23.01
C ARG A 150 22.13 -8.37 -24.26
#